data_AF-A0A0W0YJ79-F1
#
_entry.id   AF-A0A0W0YJ79-F1
#
_cell.length_a   1.000
_cell.length_b   1.000
_cell.length_c   1.000
_cell.angle_alpha   90.00
_cell.angle_beta   90.00
_cell.angle_gamma   90.00
#
_symmetry.space_group_name_H-M   'P 1'
#
loop_
_entity.id
_entity.type
_entity.pdbx_description
1 polymer ?
#
loop_
_entity_poly.entity_id
_entity_poly.type
_entity_poly.pdbx_seq_one_letter_code
_entity_poly.pdbx_strand_id
1 'polypeptide(L)'
;MQRIIRYSQISTSLAVLSNQKLKQILADGKPMHEGIGGKSVLVYINDTPVFVKKVPLTNLEQSFKHFMSTANIYDLPLSYQYGVGSAGFGAWRELATHIMTTNWVITVNFRQACVSRDKSKR
;
A
#
# COMPACT_ATOMS: atom_id res chain seq x y z
N MET A 1 -8.66 3.64 -19.72
CA MET A 1 -7.21 3.68 -20.01
C MET A 1 -6.46 4.80 -19.30
N GLN A 2 -6.96 6.04 -19.25
CA GLN A 2 -6.26 7.19 -18.64
C GLN A 2 -5.69 6.94 -17.23
N ARG A 3 -6.43 6.22 -16.36
CA ARG A 3 -5.96 5.86 -15.01
C ARG A 3 -4.68 5.00 -15.02
N ILE A 4 -4.61 3.99 -15.89
CA ILE A 4 -3.46 3.07 -15.98
C ILE A 4 -2.24 3.81 -16.54
N ILE A 5 -2.46 4.70 -17.52
CA ILE A 5 -1.42 5.56 -18.07
C ILE A 5 -0.86 6.48 -16.98
N ARG A 6 -1.72 7.18 -16.23
CA ARG A 6 -1.31 8.03 -15.11
C ARG A 6 -0.56 7.23 -14.04
N TYR A 7 -1.07 6.07 -13.65
CA TYR A 7 -0.36 5.18 -12.71
C TYR A 7 1.04 4.83 -13.21
N SER A 8 1.16 4.41 -14.48
CA SER A 8 2.45 4.00 -15.06
C SER A 8 3.46 5.15 -15.12
N GLN A 9 3.01 6.35 -15.49
CA GLN A 9 3.83 7.56 -15.51
C GLN A 9 4.36 7.90 -14.10
N ILE A 10 3.46 8.00 -13.12
CA ILE A 10 3.82 8.35 -11.74
C ILE A 10 4.69 7.26 -11.09
N SER A 11 4.34 5.98 -11.28
CA SER A 11 5.13 4.86 -10.76
C SER A 11 6.55 4.86 -11.33
N THR A 12 6.71 5.13 -12.63
CA THR A 12 8.03 5.22 -13.27
C THR A 12 8.81 6.41 -12.72
N SER A 13 8.17 7.58 -12.60
CA SER A 13 8.81 8.77 -12.03
C SER A 13 9.26 8.54 -10.59
N LEU A 14 8.51 7.82 -9.77
CA LEU A 14 8.92 7.48 -8.40
C LEU A 14 10.06 6.46 -8.37
N ALA A 15 10.04 5.45 -9.24
CA ALA A 15 11.01 4.36 -9.25
C ALA A 15 12.45 4.80 -9.57
N VAL A 16 12.61 5.90 -10.31
CA VAL A 16 13.93 6.44 -10.68
C VAL A 16 14.52 7.40 -9.63
N LEU A 17 13.76 7.76 -8.59
CA LEU A 17 14.23 8.69 -7.56
C LEU A 17 15.11 7.99 -6.54
N SER A 18 16.18 8.67 -6.13
CA SER A 18 17.00 8.21 -5.01
C SER A 18 16.25 8.33 -3.68
N ASN A 19 16.67 7.53 -2.69
CA ASN A 19 16.14 7.62 -1.33
C ASN A 19 16.31 9.03 -0.73
N GLN A 20 17.40 9.73 -1.05
CA GLN A 20 17.61 11.11 -0.62
C GLN A 20 16.55 12.05 -1.22
N LYS A 21 16.26 11.91 -2.51
CA LYS A 21 15.27 12.75 -3.17
C LYS A 21 13.84 12.44 -2.69
N LEU A 22 13.52 11.17 -2.47
CA LEU A 22 12.26 10.75 -1.87
C LEU A 22 12.10 11.34 -0.46
N LYS A 23 13.13 11.28 0.39
CA LYS A 23 13.11 11.91 1.71
C LYS A 23 12.84 13.41 1.65
N GLN A 24 13.48 14.12 0.70
CA GLN A 24 13.24 15.55 0.50
C GLN A 24 11.79 15.83 0.11
N ILE A 25 11.25 15.12 -0.89
CA ILE A 25 9.85 15.26 -1.33
C ILE A 25 8.87 15.03 -0.16
N LEU A 26 9.15 14.05 0.69
CA LEU A 26 8.31 13.77 1.86
C LEU A 26 8.44 14.82 2.97
N ALA A 27 9.58 15.50 3.08
CA ALA A 27 9.79 16.59 4.03
C ALA A 27 9.08 17.87 3.58
N ASP A 28 9.10 18.15 2.27
CA ASP A 28 8.49 19.34 1.67
C ASP A 28 6.97 19.20 1.43
N GLY A 29 6.45 17.98 1.53
CA GLY A 29 5.04 17.67 1.28
C GLY A 29 4.09 18.24 2.34
N LYS A 30 2.84 18.53 1.93
CA LYS A 30 1.81 19.07 2.82
C LYS A 30 1.25 17.98 3.74
N PRO A 31 1.32 18.10 5.08
CA PRO A 31 0.67 17.15 5.99
C PRO A 31 -0.85 17.10 5.75
N MET A 32 -1.45 15.91 5.75
CA MET A 32 -2.90 15.74 5.55
C MET A 32 -3.63 15.19 6.77
N HIS A 33 -3.12 14.11 7.37
CA HIS A 33 -3.79 13.42 8.48
C HIS A 33 -2.79 12.73 9.41
N GLU A 34 -3.13 12.67 10.69
CA GLU A 34 -2.47 11.89 11.73
C GLU A 34 -3.55 11.10 12.50
N GLY A 35 -3.35 9.79 12.62
CA GLY A 35 -4.30 8.90 13.28
C GLY A 35 -3.72 7.50 13.50
N ILE A 36 -4.60 6.53 13.85
CA ILE A 36 -4.21 5.15 14.18
C ILE A 36 -3.42 4.49 13.03
N GLY A 37 -3.77 4.82 11.78
CA GLY A 37 -3.09 4.32 10.58
C GLY A 37 -1.76 5.02 10.25
N GLY A 38 -1.26 5.88 11.13
CA GLY A 38 -0.02 6.65 10.93
C GLY A 38 -0.25 8.07 10.40
N LYS A 39 0.82 8.65 9.85
CA LYS A 39 0.83 10.01 9.29
C LYS A 39 0.67 9.95 7.78
N SER A 40 0.07 10.97 7.18
CA SER A 40 -0.03 11.08 5.74
C SER A 40 0.36 12.46 5.23
N VAL A 41 0.86 12.48 4.00
CA VAL A 41 1.40 13.67 3.33
C VAL A 41 0.87 13.70 1.91
N LEU A 42 0.48 14.88 1.44
CA LEU A 42 0.21 15.16 0.03
C LEU A 42 1.48 15.67 -0.62
N VAL A 43 1.91 15.02 -1.69
CA VAL A 43 3.02 15.45 -2.53
C VAL A 43 2.54 15.61 -3.97
N TYR A 44 3.31 16.32 -4.78
CA TYR A 44 3.04 16.46 -6.21
C TYR A 44 4.18 15.82 -7.00
N ILE A 45 3.83 14.91 -7.90
CA ILE A 45 4.76 14.26 -8.82
C ILE A 45 4.29 14.60 -10.23
N ASN A 46 5.09 15.37 -10.98
CA ASN A 46 4.71 15.88 -12.31
C ASN A 46 3.30 16.49 -12.31
N ASP A 47 3.07 17.46 -11.42
CA ASP A 47 1.79 18.16 -11.19
C ASP A 47 0.61 17.26 -10.80
N THR A 48 0.85 15.96 -10.59
CA THR A 48 -0.18 15.03 -10.14
C THR A 48 -0.14 14.91 -8.62
N PRO A 49 -1.26 15.17 -7.92
CA PRO A 49 -1.34 14.97 -6.49
C PRO A 49 -1.23 13.48 -6.15
N VAL A 50 -0.33 13.15 -5.23
CA VAL A 50 -0.07 11.80 -4.73
C VAL A 50 -0.22 11.80 -3.21
N PHE A 51 -1.14 10.97 -2.72
CA PHE A 51 -1.27 10.69 -1.29
C PHE A 51 -0.19 9.69 -0.86
N VAL A 52 0.56 10.03 0.18
CA VAL A 52 1.56 9.16 0.78
C VAL A 52 1.17 8.81 2.20
N LYS A 53 1.09 7.51 2.48
CA LYS A 53 0.97 6.97 3.84
C LYS A 53 2.37 6.71 4.42
N LYS A 54 2.64 7.25 5.62
CA LYS A 54 3.87 6.99 6.38
C LYS A 54 3.56 5.94 7.43
N VAL A 55 4.04 4.72 7.18
CA VAL A 55 3.93 3.59 8.10
C VAL A 55 5.23 3.49 8.91
N PRO A 56 5.20 3.63 10.24
CA PRO A 56 6.39 3.44 11.07
C PRO A 56 6.81 1.97 11.05
N LEU A 57 8.12 1.71 11.04
CA LEU A 57 8.67 0.37 11.17
C LEU A 57 9.27 0.22 12.57
N THR A 58 8.92 -0.86 13.26
CA THR A 58 9.57 -1.25 14.51
C THR A 58 10.96 -1.82 14.26
N ASN A 59 11.80 -1.87 15.30
CA ASN A 59 13.12 -2.52 15.21
C ASN A 59 13.01 -4.00 14.83
N LEU A 60 11.94 -4.69 15.25
CA LEU A 60 11.70 -6.09 14.94
C LEU A 60 11.44 -6.29 13.44
N GLU A 61 10.58 -5.45 12.84
CA GLU A 61 10.29 -5.46 11.41
C GLU A 61 11.50 -5.07 10.55
N GLN A 62 12.41 -4.23 11.07
CA GLN A 62 13.64 -3.83 10.40
C GLN A 62 14.76 -4.87 10.48
N SER A 63 14.65 -5.86 11.38
CA SER A 63 15.67 -6.89 11.51
C SER A 63 15.79 -7.71 10.23
N PHE A 64 17.01 -8.14 9.89
CA PHE A 64 17.28 -8.92 8.67
C PHE A 64 16.42 -10.20 8.59
N LYS A 65 16.13 -10.83 9.73
CA LYS A 65 15.28 -12.03 9.83
C LYS A 65 13.83 -11.79 9.40
N HIS A 66 13.33 -10.56 9.57
CA HIS A 66 11.93 -10.22 9.36
C HIS A 66 11.71 -9.19 8.24
N PHE A 67 12.77 -8.78 7.55
CA PHE A 67 12.69 -7.86 6.41
C PHE A 67 11.75 -8.45 5.34
N MET A 68 10.73 -7.69 4.97
CA MET A 68 9.66 -8.11 4.05
C MET A 68 8.88 -9.37 4.49
N SER A 69 8.99 -9.81 5.74
CA SER A 69 8.24 -10.96 6.25
C SER A 69 6.78 -10.58 6.47
N THR A 70 5.87 -11.39 5.92
CA THR A 70 4.42 -11.24 6.14
C THR A 70 3.91 -12.09 7.30
N ALA A 71 4.79 -12.74 8.08
CA ALA A 71 4.43 -13.56 9.23
C ALA A 71 3.85 -12.73 10.39
N ASN A 72 3.09 -13.37 11.28
CA ASN A 72 2.63 -12.74 12.52
C ASN A 72 3.77 -12.71 13.55
N ILE A 73 4.72 -11.80 13.36
CA ILE A 73 5.95 -11.73 14.18
C ILE A 73 5.70 -11.22 15.62
N TYR A 74 4.51 -10.71 15.91
CA TYR A 74 4.09 -10.26 17.23
C TYR A 74 3.21 -11.25 17.98
N ASP A 75 2.84 -12.36 17.33
CA ASP A 75 1.93 -13.37 17.88
C ASP A 75 0.60 -12.78 18.40
N LEU A 76 0.07 -11.77 17.71
CA LEU A 76 -1.20 -11.13 18.06
C LEU A 76 -2.40 -11.83 17.41
N PRO A 77 -3.61 -11.75 18.00
CA PRO A 77 -4.83 -12.30 17.40
C PRO A 77 -5.06 -11.75 15.99
N LEU A 78 -5.64 -12.52 15.07
CA LEU A 78 -5.85 -12.06 13.68
C LEU A 78 -7.00 -11.04 13.52
N SER A 79 -7.87 -10.93 14.51
CA SER A 79 -9.01 -10.01 14.52
C SER A 79 -9.38 -9.59 15.93
N TYR A 80 -9.86 -8.37 16.09
CA TYR A 80 -10.48 -7.90 17.33
C TYR A 80 -12.01 -8.08 17.27
N GLN A 81 -12.66 -8.11 18.44
CA GLN A 81 -14.12 -8.37 18.55
C GLN A 81 -15.00 -7.18 18.18
N TYR A 82 -14.44 -5.98 18.04
CA TYR A 82 -15.18 -4.72 17.82
C TYR A 82 -15.14 -4.23 16.36
N GLY A 83 -15.09 -5.16 15.40
CA GLY A 83 -15.28 -4.85 13.98
C GLY A 83 -14.11 -4.16 13.28
N VAL A 84 -12.96 -4.07 13.93
CA VAL A 84 -11.69 -3.63 13.31
C VAL A 84 -10.72 -4.82 13.22
N GLY A 85 -9.82 -4.76 12.24
CA GLY A 85 -8.73 -5.73 12.11
C GLY A 85 -7.78 -5.72 13.32
N SER A 86 -6.78 -6.60 13.30
CA SER A 86 -5.76 -6.65 14.33
C SER A 86 -4.64 -5.63 14.13
N ALA A 87 -4.01 -5.17 15.22
CA ALA A 87 -2.71 -4.49 15.18
C ALA A 87 -1.54 -5.45 14.92
N GLY A 88 -1.79 -6.76 14.84
CA GLY A 88 -0.81 -7.78 14.43
C GLY A 88 -0.45 -7.75 12.95
N PHE A 89 -1.07 -6.87 12.16
CA PHE A 89 -0.71 -6.66 10.76
C PHE A 89 0.50 -5.72 10.66
N GLY A 90 1.69 -6.29 10.47
CA GLY A 90 2.93 -5.52 10.28
C GLY A 90 2.98 -4.78 8.94
N ALA A 91 3.88 -3.81 8.84
CA ALA A 91 4.03 -2.93 7.67
C ALA A 91 4.30 -3.70 6.36
N TRP A 92 5.04 -4.80 6.45
CA TRP A 92 5.35 -5.66 5.29
C TRP A 92 4.12 -6.37 4.73
N ARG A 93 3.17 -6.78 5.58
CA ARG A 93 1.92 -7.39 5.13
C ARG A 93 1.02 -6.36 4.45
N GLU A 94 0.99 -5.13 4.96
CA GLU A 94 0.30 -4.01 4.32
C GLU A 94 0.89 -3.74 2.93
N LEU A 95 2.22 -3.63 2.82
CA LEU A 95 2.91 -3.44 1.54
C LEU A 95 2.61 -4.57 0.54
N ALA A 96 2.72 -5.82 0.97
CA ALA A 96 2.42 -6.98 0.13
C ALA A 96 0.98 -6.94 -0.39
N THR A 97 0.02 -6.60 0.47
CA THR A 97 -1.40 -6.47 0.10
C THR A 97 -1.61 -5.36 -0.93
N HIS A 98 -0.96 -4.20 -0.76
CA HIS A 98 -1.05 -3.10 -1.72
C HIS A 98 -0.42 -3.44 -3.07
N ILE A 99 0.71 -4.16 -3.10
CA ILE A 99 1.32 -4.64 -4.35
C ILE A 99 0.37 -5.62 -5.07
N MET A 100 -0.15 -6.61 -4.34
CA MET A 100 -1.08 -7.61 -4.90
C MET A 100 -2.35 -6.96 -5.47
N THR A 101 -2.97 -6.07 -4.69
CA THR A 101 -4.21 -5.38 -5.10
C THR A 101 -3.96 -4.42 -6.25
N THR A 102 -2.84 -3.69 -6.25
CA THR A 102 -2.44 -2.83 -7.37
C THR A 102 -2.26 -3.64 -8.65
N ASN A 103 -1.50 -4.74 -8.57
CA ASN A 103 -1.28 -5.65 -9.69
C ASN A 103 -2.61 -6.19 -10.23
N TRP A 104 -3.49 -6.69 -9.37
CA TRP A 104 -4.82 -7.14 -9.78
C TRP A 104 -5.61 -6.05 -10.51
N VAL A 105 -5.60 -4.83 -9.98
CA VAL A 105 -6.34 -3.70 -10.51
C VAL A 105 -5.78 -3.16 -11.84
N ILE A 106 -4.48 -3.33 -12.12
CA ILE A 106 -3.86 -2.90 -13.38
C ILE A 106 -3.84 -4.02 -14.44
N THR A 107 -3.83 -5.30 -14.04
CA THR A 107 -3.81 -6.45 -14.97
C THR A 107 -5.19 -6.95 -15.34
N VAL A 108 -6.23 -6.76 -14.50
CA VAL A 108 -7.61 -7.08 -14.86
C VAL A 108 -8.06 -6.15 -15.97
N ASN A 109 -8.09 -6.70 -17.18
CA ASN A 109 -8.69 -6.06 -18.34
C ASN A 109 -10.20 -5.95 -18.07
N PHE A 110 -10.76 -4.75 -18.18
CA PHE A 110 -12.17 -4.42 -17.88
C PHE A 110 -13.22 -5.19 -18.72
N ARG A 111 -12.81 -6.16 -19.55
CA ARG A 111 -13.68 -6.98 -20.40
C ARG A 111 -14.00 -8.37 -19.86
N GLN A 112 -13.45 -8.81 -18.72
CA GLN A 112 -13.63 -10.21 -18.30
C GLN A 112 -13.75 -10.42 -16.79
N ALA A 113 -14.43 -9.51 -16.09
CA ALA A 113 -14.76 -9.68 -14.66
C ALA A 113 -16.25 -9.89 -14.38
N CYS A 114 -17.07 -10.14 -15.41
CA CYS A 114 -18.45 -10.59 -15.26
C CYS A 114 -18.76 -11.65 -16.31
N VAL A 115 -18.76 -12.92 -15.92
CA VAL A 115 -19.75 -13.98 -16.19
C VAL A 115 -19.09 -15.34 -15.89
N SER A 116 -19.33 -15.84 -14.69
CA SER A 116 -19.59 -17.26 -14.44
C SER A 116 -20.24 -17.38 -13.07
N ARG A 117 -21.50 -16.91 -12.96
CA ARG A 117 -22.41 -17.49 -11.96
C ARG A 117 -22.69 -18.91 -12.45
N ASP A 118 -22.00 -19.87 -11.88
CA ASP A 118 -22.39 -21.27 -11.97
C ASP A 118 -23.80 -21.42 -11.36
N LYS A 119 -24.77 -21.76 -12.20
CA LYS A 119 -26.15 -22.06 -11.81
C LYS A 119 -26.39 -23.57 -11.65
N SER A 120 -25.39 -24.37 -11.31
CA SER A 120 -25.54 -25.84 -11.19
C SER A 120 -25.78 -26.38 -9.77
N LYS A 121 -25.97 -25.53 -8.75
CA LYS A 121 -26.41 -25.99 -7.41
C LYS A 121 -27.76 -25.40 -7.04
N ARG A 122 -28.82 -26.06 -7.49
CA ARG A 122 -30.07 -26.24 -6.74
C ARG A 122 -30.11 -27.68 -6.26
#